data_AF-A0A354M3R2-F1
#
_entry.id   AF-A0A354M3R2-F1
#
_cell.length_a   1.000
_cell.length_b   1.000
_cell.length_c   1.000
_cell.angle_alpha   90.00
_cell.angle_beta   90.00
_cell.angle_gamma   90.00
#
_symmetry.space_group_name_H-M   'P 1'
#
loop_
_entity.id
_entity.type
_entity.pdbx_description
1 polymer ?
#
loop_
_entity_poly.entity_id
_entity_poly.type
_entity_poly.pdbx_seq_one_letter_code
_entity_poly.pdbx_strand_id
1 'polypeptide(L)'
;MSGSKTYTLLDEYTLSVSISPANKNPGIFYYEMSMQGKNQWKGLENETVKARFPGKFDLRVYAYIDYQSFYSNIIQVEHIFPSRDEILQEARGHFDELWQKTLDDYSETTCREYGCTVYLETWDKGKEGYTYEDIPGEVTPPTSPIVTVKSKMTDDHRNDFRLGGKFGVAWFHTHPPMKYAGKKTMRRVGESDEDTTSIAKAQLPGFVYDCIGTKDLNGNYYTYGGDEIDRKGKIYPYGLERRPNNEFEIEPIN
;
A
#
# COMPACT_ATOMS: atom_id res chain seq x y z
N MET A 1 -29.91 -0.22 -12.14
CA MET A 1 -28.86 0.56 -11.47
C MET A 1 -27.54 -0.14 -11.71
N SER A 2 -26.69 0.39 -12.60
CA SER A 2 -25.36 -0.15 -12.88
C SER A 2 -24.37 0.42 -11.87
N GLY A 3 -24.30 -0.18 -10.68
CA GLY A 3 -23.21 0.11 -9.75
C GLY A 3 -21.94 -0.54 -10.26
N SER A 4 -20.87 0.24 -10.43
CA SER A 4 -19.52 -0.32 -10.59
C SER A 4 -19.19 -1.12 -9.34
N LYS A 5 -18.74 -2.36 -9.49
CA LYS A 5 -18.24 -3.15 -8.36
C LYS A 5 -16.79 -2.80 -8.10
N THR A 6 -16.35 -2.84 -6.85
CA THR A 6 -14.98 -2.51 -6.48
C THR A 6 -14.34 -3.70 -5.77
N TYR A 7 -13.11 -4.02 -6.12
CA TYR A 7 -12.34 -5.14 -5.58
C TYR A 7 -10.93 -4.67 -5.21
N THR A 8 -10.45 -5.03 -4.03
CA THR A 8 -9.06 -4.79 -3.61
C THR A 8 -8.12 -5.68 -4.41
N LEU A 9 -6.90 -5.22 -4.69
CA LEU A 9 -5.90 -6.05 -5.36
C LEU A 9 -5.71 -7.38 -4.61
N LEU A 10 -5.58 -8.46 -5.37
CA LEU A 10 -5.62 -9.87 -4.96
C LEU A 10 -7.00 -10.46 -4.62
N ASP A 11 -8.06 -9.64 -4.54
CA ASP A 11 -9.42 -10.19 -4.43
C ASP A 11 -9.75 -11.05 -5.65
N GLU A 12 -10.48 -12.15 -5.40
CA GLU A 12 -11.05 -13.01 -6.42
C GLU A 12 -12.56 -12.79 -6.52
N TYR A 13 -13.06 -12.71 -7.75
CA TYR A 13 -14.49 -12.61 -8.02
C TYR A 13 -14.88 -13.43 -9.24
N THR A 14 -16.12 -13.94 -9.25
CA THR A 14 -16.59 -14.84 -10.29
C THR A 14 -17.66 -14.19 -11.16
N LEU A 15 -17.54 -14.39 -12.47
CA LEU A 15 -18.48 -13.92 -13.49
C LEU A 15 -19.56 -14.98 -13.75
N SER A 16 -20.78 -14.72 -13.28
CA SER A 16 -21.93 -15.57 -13.60
C SER A 16 -22.62 -15.14 -14.90
N VAL A 17 -23.01 -16.13 -15.71
CA VAL A 17 -23.71 -15.92 -16.98
C VAL A 17 -25.11 -16.51 -16.91
N SER A 18 -26.09 -15.74 -17.39
CA SER A 18 -27.48 -16.20 -17.59
C SER A 18 -27.86 -16.11 -19.06
N ILE A 19 -28.38 -17.21 -19.63
CA ILE A 19 -28.76 -17.29 -21.05
C ILE A 19 -30.27 -17.10 -21.20
N SER A 20 -30.69 -16.34 -22.20
CA SER A 20 -32.09 -16.25 -22.64
C SER A 20 -32.20 -16.26 -24.16
N PRO A 21 -33.01 -17.15 -24.77
CA PRO A 21 -33.79 -18.21 -24.12
C PRO A 21 -32.90 -19.39 -23.68
N ALA A 22 -33.22 -20.01 -22.54
CA ALA A 22 -32.38 -21.03 -21.90
C ALA A 22 -32.12 -22.29 -22.75
N ASN A 23 -32.97 -22.56 -23.76
CA ASN A 23 -32.84 -23.70 -24.66
C ASN A 23 -31.76 -23.54 -25.74
N LYS A 24 -31.06 -22.41 -25.80
CA LYS A 24 -29.90 -22.17 -26.68
C LYS A 24 -28.60 -22.05 -25.88
N ASN A 25 -28.26 -23.08 -25.10
CA ASN A 25 -27.00 -23.09 -24.35
C ASN A 25 -25.82 -23.33 -25.30
N PRO A 26 -24.87 -22.38 -25.43
CA PRO A 26 -23.70 -22.53 -26.31
C PRO A 26 -22.68 -23.57 -25.82
N GLY A 27 -22.77 -24.03 -24.57
CA GLY A 27 -21.87 -25.04 -23.98
C GLY A 27 -20.49 -24.50 -23.56
N ILE A 28 -19.95 -23.51 -24.27
CA ILE A 28 -18.65 -22.88 -23.96
C ILE A 28 -18.80 -21.36 -23.90
N PHE A 29 -18.22 -20.76 -22.86
CA PHE A 29 -18.13 -19.33 -22.66
C PHE A 29 -16.69 -18.86 -22.67
N TYR A 30 -16.47 -17.67 -23.22
CA TYR A 30 -15.18 -17.01 -23.28
C TYR A 30 -15.28 -15.69 -22.53
N TYR A 31 -14.41 -15.51 -21.56
CA TYR A 31 -14.38 -14.35 -20.67
C TYR A 31 -13.30 -13.39 -21.15
N GLU A 32 -13.60 -12.09 -21.16
CA GLU A 32 -12.64 -11.09 -21.57
C GLU A 32 -12.77 -9.79 -20.78
N MET A 33 -11.65 -9.11 -20.63
CA MET A 33 -11.50 -7.86 -19.90
C MET A 33 -10.77 -6.83 -20.75
N SER A 34 -11.12 -5.56 -20.61
CA SER A 34 -10.40 -4.42 -21.18
C SER A 34 -10.26 -3.35 -20.12
N MET A 35 -9.14 -2.62 -20.12
CA MET A 35 -9.10 -1.33 -19.44
C MET A 35 -10.17 -0.41 -20.04
N GLN A 36 -10.88 0.31 -19.18
CA GLN A 36 -12.00 1.14 -19.60
C GLN A 36 -11.54 2.21 -20.62
N GLY A 37 -12.30 2.35 -21.71
CA GLY A 37 -12.01 3.32 -22.77
C GLY A 37 -10.85 2.95 -23.71
N LYS A 38 -10.13 1.84 -23.48
CA LYS A 38 -9.06 1.38 -24.38
C LYS A 38 -9.56 0.48 -25.52
N ASN A 39 -10.70 -0.20 -25.33
CA ASN A 39 -11.27 -1.17 -26.27
C ASN A 39 -10.25 -2.25 -26.73
N GLN A 40 -9.36 -2.65 -25.82
CA GLN A 40 -8.33 -3.67 -26.04
C GLN A 40 -8.66 -4.89 -25.20
N TRP A 41 -9.58 -5.70 -25.71
CA TRP A 41 -10.06 -6.89 -25.01
C TRP A 41 -8.99 -7.98 -24.94
N LYS A 42 -8.84 -8.55 -23.76
CA LYS A 42 -7.92 -9.64 -23.45
C LYS A 42 -8.71 -10.80 -22.86
N GLY A 43 -8.49 -12.00 -23.38
CA GLY A 43 -9.11 -13.21 -22.85
C GLY A 43 -8.65 -13.51 -21.42
N LEU A 44 -9.57 -13.96 -20.59
CA LEU A 44 -9.32 -14.47 -19.25
C LEU A 44 -9.27 -16.00 -19.30
N GLU A 45 -8.57 -16.63 -18.35
CA GLU A 45 -8.42 -18.09 -18.35
C GLU A 45 -9.73 -18.81 -18.02
N ASN A 46 -10.56 -18.23 -17.13
CA ASN A 46 -11.83 -18.80 -16.68
C ASN A 46 -12.77 -17.70 -16.15
N GLU A 47 -13.89 -18.09 -15.55
CA GLU A 47 -14.90 -17.21 -14.97
C GLU A 47 -14.45 -16.46 -13.71
N THR A 48 -13.41 -16.96 -13.03
CA THR A 48 -12.85 -16.35 -11.83
C THR A 48 -11.73 -15.39 -12.21
N VAL A 49 -11.88 -14.15 -11.77
CA VAL A 49 -10.93 -13.07 -12.03
C VAL A 49 -10.27 -12.67 -10.73
N LYS A 50 -8.94 -12.61 -10.74
CA LYS A 50 -8.16 -12.01 -9.66
C LYS A 50 -7.82 -10.57 -10.00
N ALA A 51 -8.05 -9.64 -9.07
CA ALA A 51 -7.71 -8.23 -9.22
C ALA A 51 -6.19 -8.01 -9.14
N ARG A 52 -5.48 -8.18 -10.27
CA ARG A 52 -4.01 -8.11 -10.29
C ARG A 52 -3.44 -6.72 -10.56
N PHE A 53 -4.22 -5.83 -11.15
CA PHE A 53 -3.74 -4.54 -11.62
C PHE A 53 -4.75 -3.45 -11.27
N PRO A 54 -4.31 -2.29 -10.73
CA PRO A 54 -5.21 -1.22 -10.31
C PRO A 54 -5.84 -0.54 -11.52
N GLY A 55 -7.08 -0.06 -11.38
CA GLY A 55 -7.75 0.70 -12.42
C GLY A 55 -9.17 0.24 -12.69
N LYS A 56 -9.77 0.81 -13.74
CA LYS A 56 -11.16 0.54 -14.13
C LYS A 56 -11.20 -0.37 -15.34
N PHE A 57 -12.04 -1.39 -15.27
CA PHE A 57 -12.12 -2.44 -16.27
C PHE A 57 -13.56 -2.67 -16.73
N ASP A 58 -13.70 -2.87 -18.03
CA ASP A 58 -14.89 -3.39 -18.67
C ASP A 58 -14.72 -4.91 -18.82
N LEU A 59 -15.68 -5.70 -18.35
CA LEU A 59 -15.71 -7.16 -18.55
C LEU A 59 -16.94 -7.55 -19.34
N ARG A 60 -16.79 -8.58 -20.17
CA ARG A 60 -17.91 -9.23 -20.86
C ARG A 60 -17.60 -10.70 -21.09
N VAL A 61 -18.65 -11.43 -21.42
CA VAL A 61 -18.57 -12.83 -21.81
C VAL A 61 -19.12 -12.95 -23.22
N TYR A 62 -18.53 -13.82 -24.03
CA TYR A 62 -19.09 -14.18 -25.32
C TYR A 62 -19.12 -15.69 -25.53
N ALA A 63 -19.95 -16.11 -26.47
CA ALA A 63 -20.07 -17.50 -26.87
C ALA A 63 -20.31 -17.61 -28.37
N TYR A 64 -20.00 -18.77 -28.95
CA TYR A 64 -20.30 -19.07 -30.34
C TYR A 64 -21.55 -19.94 -30.44
N ILE A 65 -22.55 -19.49 -31.20
CA ILE A 65 -23.74 -20.28 -31.57
C ILE A 65 -23.82 -20.23 -33.09
N ASP A 66 -23.84 -21.39 -33.73
CA ASP A 66 -23.88 -21.51 -35.21
C ASP A 66 -22.80 -20.66 -35.91
N TYR A 67 -21.57 -20.70 -35.39
CA TYR A 67 -20.41 -19.92 -35.86
C TYR A 67 -20.55 -18.39 -35.74
N GLN A 68 -21.55 -17.89 -35.02
CA GLN A 68 -21.72 -16.47 -34.74
C GLN A 68 -21.40 -16.15 -33.27
N SER A 69 -20.70 -15.04 -33.04
CA SER A 69 -20.38 -14.57 -31.69
C SER A 69 -21.54 -13.80 -31.08
N PHE A 70 -21.98 -14.22 -29.89
CA PHE A 70 -22.97 -13.53 -29.07
C PHE A 70 -22.29 -13.00 -27.81
N TYR A 71 -22.47 -11.71 -27.51
CA TYR A 71 -21.86 -11.04 -26.36
C TYR A 71 -22.89 -10.77 -25.28
N SER A 72 -22.47 -10.88 -24.02
CA SER A 72 -23.21 -10.38 -22.87
C SER A 72 -23.24 -8.85 -22.85
N ASN A 73 -24.03 -8.29 -21.94
CA ASN A 73 -23.81 -6.91 -21.51
C ASN A 73 -22.39 -6.75 -20.91
N ILE A 74 -21.86 -5.54 -21.01
CA ILE A 74 -20.62 -5.16 -20.33
C ILE A 74 -20.94 -4.87 -18.86
N ILE A 75 -20.07 -5.34 -17.97
CA ILE A 75 -20.05 -4.94 -16.56
C ILE A 75 -18.80 -4.11 -16.30
N GLN A 76 -18.91 -3.17 -15.37
CA GLN A 76 -17.81 -2.31 -14.96
C GLN A 76 -17.35 -2.69 -13.56
N VAL A 77 -16.04 -2.82 -13.41
CA VAL A 77 -15.40 -3.04 -12.12
C VAL A 77 -14.22 -2.10 -11.94
N GLU A 78 -13.88 -1.83 -10.70
CA GLU A 78 -12.69 -1.09 -10.31
C GLU A 78 -11.83 -1.94 -9.39
N HIS A 79 -10.57 -2.13 -9.77
CA HIS A 79 -9.55 -2.72 -8.92
C HIS A 79 -8.83 -1.60 -8.18
N ILE A 80 -8.73 -1.70 -6.86
CA ILE A 80 -8.19 -0.66 -5.98
C ILE A 80 -7.04 -1.21 -5.14
N PHE A 81 -6.09 -0.36 -4.77
CA PHE A 81 -5.09 -0.71 -3.76
C PHE A 81 -5.71 -1.06 -2.40
N PRO A 82 -4.98 -1.77 -1.51
CA PRO A 82 -5.46 -2.05 -0.16
C PRO A 82 -5.62 -0.77 0.67
N SER A 83 -6.48 -0.87 1.69
CA SER A 83 -6.70 0.16 2.70
C SER A 83 -5.49 0.29 3.63
N ARG A 84 -5.30 1.46 4.27
CA ARG A 84 -4.21 1.64 5.24
C ARG A 84 -4.35 0.68 6.42
N ASP A 85 -5.58 0.41 6.86
CA ASP A 85 -5.84 -0.53 7.96
C ASP A 85 -5.51 -1.98 7.55
N GLU A 86 -5.81 -2.38 6.32
CA GLU A 86 -5.43 -3.69 5.76
C GLU A 86 -3.90 -3.83 5.69
N ILE A 87 -3.20 -2.80 5.19
CA ILE A 87 -1.74 -2.78 5.12
C ILE A 87 -1.14 -2.87 6.53
N LEU A 88 -1.66 -2.10 7.48
CA LEU A 88 -1.17 -2.10 8.86
C LEU A 88 -1.37 -3.46 9.53
N GLN A 89 -2.52 -4.09 9.30
CA GLN A 89 -2.82 -5.42 9.87
C GLN A 89 -1.81 -6.46 9.40
N GLU A 90 -1.46 -6.46 8.12
CA GLU A 90 -0.46 -7.39 7.58
C GLU A 90 0.96 -7.02 8.06
N ALA A 91 1.36 -5.76 7.87
CA ALA A 91 2.75 -5.33 8.05
C ALA A 91 3.16 -5.14 9.51
N ARG A 92 2.23 -5.30 10.47
CA ARG A 92 2.48 -4.98 11.88
C ARG A 92 3.70 -5.69 12.45
N GLY A 93 3.84 -6.98 12.19
CA GLY A 93 4.98 -7.77 12.69
C GLY A 93 6.32 -7.22 12.19
N HIS A 94 6.39 -6.90 10.89
CA HIS A 94 7.59 -6.32 10.27
C HIS A 94 7.92 -4.92 10.83
N PHE A 95 6.89 -4.11 11.07
CA PHE A 95 7.05 -2.79 11.69
C PHE A 95 7.56 -2.88 13.14
N ASP A 96 7.07 -3.86 13.91
CA ASP A 96 7.56 -4.13 15.26
C ASP A 96 9.04 -4.58 15.24
N GLU A 97 9.48 -5.34 14.22
CA GLU A 97 10.89 -5.72 14.03
C GLU A 97 11.79 -4.52 13.74
N LEU A 98 11.37 -3.61 12.85
CA LEU A 98 12.13 -2.38 12.57
C LEU A 98 12.19 -1.44 13.77
N TRP A 99 11.09 -1.36 14.53
CA TRP A 99 11.08 -0.64 15.79
C TRP A 99 12.10 -1.22 16.78
N GLN A 100 12.20 -2.54 16.89
CA GLN A 100 13.20 -3.17 17.74
C GLN A 100 14.62 -2.86 17.27
N LYS A 101 14.91 -2.88 15.95
CA LYS A 101 16.22 -2.46 15.42
C LYS A 101 16.55 -1.01 15.80
N THR A 102 15.58 -0.11 15.74
CA THR A 102 15.74 1.30 16.18
C THR A 102 16.12 1.40 17.66
N LEU A 103 15.49 0.58 18.52
CA LEU A 103 15.83 0.52 19.94
C LEU A 103 17.22 -0.07 20.18
N ASP A 104 17.57 -1.13 19.45
CA ASP A 104 18.86 -1.82 19.59
C ASP A 104 20.05 -0.93 19.16
N ASP A 105 19.87 -0.12 18.10
CA ASP A 105 20.89 0.81 17.60
C ASP A 105 20.94 2.14 18.38
N TYR A 106 20.01 2.36 19.32
CA TYR A 106 19.94 3.57 20.11
C TYR A 106 20.87 3.52 21.34
N SER A 107 21.78 4.49 21.44
CA SER A 107 22.79 4.56 22.50
C SER A 107 23.07 6.00 22.93
N GLU A 108 23.92 6.16 23.95
CA GLU A 108 24.43 7.46 24.40
C GLU A 108 25.18 8.24 23.31
N THR A 109 25.68 7.55 22.29
CA THR A 109 26.52 8.13 21.24
C THR A 109 25.88 8.15 19.87
N THR A 110 24.90 7.28 19.61
CA THR A 110 24.31 7.09 18.28
C THR A 110 22.82 6.83 18.34
N CYS A 111 22.12 7.27 17.30
CA CYS A 111 20.78 6.84 16.97
C CYS A 111 20.63 6.77 15.45
N ARG A 112 19.59 6.07 14.98
CA ARG A 112 19.17 6.08 13.58
C ARG A 112 17.70 5.69 13.46
N GLU A 113 17.09 6.08 12.36
CA GLU A 113 15.78 5.60 11.96
C GLU A 113 15.90 4.36 11.09
N TYR A 114 14.87 3.52 11.13
CA TYR A 114 14.65 2.48 10.15
C TYR A 114 13.37 2.78 9.41
N GLY A 115 13.47 2.77 8.08
CA GLY A 115 12.34 2.90 7.17
C GLY A 115 12.07 1.61 6.42
N CYS A 116 10.90 1.51 5.82
CA CYS A 116 10.55 0.43 4.93
C CYS A 116 9.53 0.89 3.89
N THR A 117 9.84 0.57 2.63
CA THR A 117 8.86 0.65 1.55
C THR A 117 8.01 -0.62 1.57
N VAL A 118 6.69 -0.45 1.69
CA VAL A 118 5.75 -1.58 1.65
C VAL A 118 5.26 -1.76 0.21
N TYR A 119 5.46 -2.95 -0.33
CA TYR A 119 5.02 -3.33 -1.66
C TYR A 119 3.95 -4.42 -1.60
N LEU A 120 2.99 -4.37 -2.53
CA LEU A 120 2.07 -5.47 -2.83
C LEU A 120 2.46 -6.10 -4.16
N GLU A 121 2.84 -7.38 -4.14
CA GLU A 121 3.10 -8.17 -5.34
C GLU A 121 1.82 -8.92 -5.78
N THR A 122 1.52 -8.88 -7.08
CA THR A 122 0.28 -9.45 -7.66
C THR A 122 0.53 -10.29 -8.91
N TRP A 123 1.77 -10.77 -9.09
CA TRP A 123 2.23 -11.43 -10.30
C TRP A 123 1.43 -12.70 -10.62
N ASP A 124 0.96 -12.81 -11.86
CA ASP A 124 0.32 -14.06 -12.30
C ASP A 124 1.31 -15.22 -12.29
N LYS A 125 0.93 -16.32 -11.61
CA LYS A 125 1.76 -17.53 -11.39
C LYS A 125 3.12 -17.21 -10.73
N GLY A 126 3.23 -16.05 -10.11
CA GLY A 126 4.44 -15.56 -9.45
C GLY A 126 4.18 -15.33 -7.97
N LYS A 127 4.86 -14.31 -7.43
CA LYS A 127 4.74 -13.92 -6.04
C LYS A 127 3.48 -13.08 -5.84
N GLU A 128 2.71 -13.44 -4.81
CA GLU A 128 1.52 -12.73 -4.36
C GLU A 128 1.71 -12.36 -2.88
N GLY A 129 1.28 -11.17 -2.49
CA GLY A 129 1.28 -10.70 -1.10
C GLY A 129 2.27 -9.57 -0.83
N TYR A 130 2.39 -9.22 0.46
CA TYR A 130 3.16 -8.06 0.90
C TYR A 130 4.66 -8.36 1.00
N THR A 131 5.45 -7.35 0.65
CA THR A 131 6.92 -7.42 0.71
C THR A 131 7.48 -6.09 1.14
N TYR A 132 8.68 -6.14 1.71
CA TYR A 132 9.26 -5.04 2.47
C TYR A 132 10.66 -4.77 1.96
N GLU A 133 10.95 -3.50 1.69
CA GLU A 133 12.30 -3.03 1.39
C GLU A 133 12.78 -2.16 2.55
N ASP A 134 13.55 -2.77 3.44
CA ASP A 134 14.13 -2.13 4.62
C ASP A 134 15.22 -1.13 4.22
N ILE A 135 15.16 0.06 4.80
CA ILE A 135 16.10 1.14 4.54
C ILE A 135 16.62 1.65 5.88
N PRO A 136 17.90 1.44 6.19
CA PRO A 136 18.47 1.95 7.42
C PRO A 136 18.87 3.43 7.21
N GLY A 137 18.34 4.32 8.04
CA GLY A 137 18.63 5.76 7.99
C GLY A 137 20.06 6.10 8.42
N GLU A 138 20.46 7.36 8.28
CA GLU A 138 21.82 7.78 8.66
C GLU A 138 22.05 7.63 10.17
N VAL A 139 23.25 7.14 10.53
CA VAL A 139 23.68 7.10 11.94
C VAL A 139 24.05 8.52 12.35
N THR A 140 23.37 9.05 13.36
CA THR A 140 23.56 10.42 13.86
C THR A 140 23.74 10.43 15.38
N PRO A 141 24.30 11.49 15.97
CA PRO A 141 24.31 11.64 17.42
C PRO A 141 22.88 11.74 17.98
N PRO A 142 22.57 11.19 19.17
CA PRO A 142 21.23 11.24 19.77
C PRO A 142 20.78 12.66 20.15
N THR A 143 21.70 13.63 20.10
CA THR A 143 21.41 15.05 20.26
C THR A 143 20.97 15.74 18.97
N SER A 144 21.04 15.05 17.83
CA SER A 144 20.59 15.59 16.55
C SER A 144 19.08 15.84 16.59
N PRO A 145 18.61 17.05 16.23
CA PRO A 145 17.17 17.34 16.19
C PRO A 145 16.47 16.67 15.01
N ILE A 146 17.25 16.19 14.03
CA ILE A 146 16.77 15.62 12.77
C ILE A 146 17.51 14.30 12.55
N VAL A 147 16.76 13.21 12.54
CA VAL A 147 17.17 11.91 12.04
C VAL A 147 16.23 11.65 10.86
N THR A 148 16.77 11.15 9.76
CA THR A 148 15.95 10.91 8.55
C THR A 148 16.33 9.60 7.91
N VAL A 149 15.32 8.93 7.40
CA VAL A 149 15.45 7.86 6.42
C VAL A 149 14.80 8.32 5.11
N LYS A 150 15.32 7.89 3.97
CA LYS A 150 14.80 8.28 2.65
C LYS A 150 14.58 7.07 1.79
N SER A 151 13.46 7.05 1.09
CA SER A 151 13.13 6.00 0.13
C SER A 151 12.91 6.56 -1.27
N LYS A 152 13.20 5.72 -2.26
CA LYS A 152 12.75 5.90 -3.63
C LYS A 152 11.92 4.68 -4.01
N MET A 153 10.62 4.86 -4.10
CA MET A 153 9.69 3.80 -4.47
C MET A 153 9.41 3.83 -5.98
N THR A 154 9.31 2.65 -6.58
CA THR A 154 8.96 2.49 -7.99
C THR A 154 8.07 1.27 -8.15
N ASP A 155 7.04 1.40 -8.99
CA ASP A 155 6.27 0.25 -9.44
C ASP A 155 7.04 -0.53 -10.51
N ASP A 156 6.85 -1.84 -10.52
CA ASP A 156 7.31 -2.72 -11.59
C ASP A 156 6.12 -3.55 -12.08
N HIS A 157 5.72 -3.35 -13.32
CA HIS A 157 4.60 -4.08 -13.90
C HIS A 157 4.78 -4.28 -15.40
N ARG A 158 4.07 -5.27 -15.93
CA ARG A 158 4.03 -5.51 -17.39
C ARG A 158 2.94 -4.65 -18.03
N ASN A 159 3.05 -4.43 -19.34
CA ASN A 159 2.02 -3.73 -20.13
C ASN A 159 0.69 -4.52 -20.26
N ASP A 160 0.67 -5.77 -19.81
CA ASP A 160 -0.54 -6.60 -19.76
C ASP A 160 -1.06 -6.65 -18.32
N PHE A 161 -2.19 -5.98 -18.09
CA PHE A 161 -2.84 -5.89 -16.77
C PHE A 161 -3.18 -7.26 -16.17
N ARG A 162 -3.28 -8.33 -16.97
CA ARG A 162 -3.55 -9.68 -16.48
C ARG A 162 -2.35 -10.28 -15.75
N LEU A 163 -1.16 -9.74 -15.97
CA LEU A 163 0.08 -10.30 -15.41
C LEU A 163 0.45 -9.71 -14.05
N GLY A 164 -0.22 -8.64 -13.61
CA GLY A 164 0.04 -7.98 -12.33
C GLY A 164 1.37 -7.21 -12.30
N GLY A 165 1.85 -6.96 -11.09
CA GLY A 165 3.07 -6.20 -10.82
C GLY A 165 3.49 -6.21 -9.35
N LYS A 166 4.56 -5.49 -9.06
CA LYS A 166 4.99 -5.07 -7.72
C LYS A 166 4.66 -3.59 -7.59
N PHE A 167 3.73 -3.26 -6.69
CA PHE A 167 3.25 -1.91 -6.50
C PHE A 167 3.63 -1.37 -5.13
N GLY A 168 4.15 -0.16 -5.10
CA GLY A 168 4.38 0.55 -3.86
C GLY A 168 3.06 0.97 -3.19
N VAL A 169 2.78 0.52 -1.98
CA VAL A 169 1.46 0.74 -1.33
C VAL A 169 1.51 1.53 -0.03
N ALA A 170 2.65 1.63 0.65
CA ALA A 170 2.81 2.49 1.81
C ALA A 170 4.29 2.79 2.12
N TRP A 171 4.50 3.83 2.93
CA TRP A 171 5.78 4.13 3.58
C TRP A 171 5.69 3.94 5.08
N PHE A 172 6.76 3.40 5.66
CA PHE A 172 6.92 3.28 7.11
C PHE A 172 8.28 3.80 7.54
N HIS A 173 8.33 4.47 8.70
CA HIS A 173 9.58 4.74 9.41
C HIS A 173 9.42 4.72 10.93
N THR A 174 10.53 4.65 11.63
CA THR A 174 10.58 4.71 13.09
C THR A 174 11.18 6.03 13.55
N HIS A 175 10.81 6.47 14.74
CA HIS A 175 11.39 7.64 15.40
C HIS A 175 12.19 7.22 16.65
N PRO A 176 13.50 7.51 16.77
CA PRO A 176 14.30 6.98 17.87
C PRO A 176 13.86 7.60 19.21
N PRO A 177 14.09 6.91 20.35
CA PRO A 177 13.85 7.48 21.67
C PRO A 177 14.64 8.78 21.91
N MET A 178 14.27 9.53 22.95
CA MET A 178 14.89 10.81 23.30
C MET A 178 15.68 10.79 24.62
N LYS A 179 15.93 9.62 25.22
CA LYS A 179 16.65 9.49 26.51
C LYS A 179 17.96 10.27 26.56
N TYR A 180 18.76 10.19 25.50
CA TYR A 180 20.07 10.83 25.40
C TYR A 180 20.05 12.15 24.61
N ALA A 181 18.86 12.62 24.22
CA ALA A 181 18.71 13.96 23.68
C ALA A 181 18.88 15.01 24.80
N GLY A 182 19.29 16.23 24.45
CA GLY A 182 19.46 17.31 25.42
C GLY A 182 18.17 17.58 26.21
N LYS A 183 18.28 17.91 27.50
CA LYS A 183 17.11 18.11 28.41
C LYS A 183 16.10 19.19 27.98
N LYS A 184 16.46 20.03 27.01
CA LYS A 184 15.60 21.07 26.43
C LYS A 184 15.02 20.67 25.07
N THR A 185 15.39 19.51 24.56
CA THR A 185 14.93 18.98 23.28
C THR A 185 13.57 18.31 23.48
N MET A 186 12.65 18.57 22.56
CA MET A 186 11.36 17.92 22.49
C MET A 186 11.02 17.62 21.04
N ARG A 187 10.32 16.53 20.79
CA ARG A 187 9.79 16.15 19.47
C ARG A 187 8.30 15.92 19.59
N ARG A 188 7.52 16.46 18.65
CA ARG A 188 6.09 16.15 18.53
C ARG A 188 5.97 14.65 18.21
N VAL A 189 5.07 13.98 18.90
CA VAL A 189 4.78 12.57 18.66
C VAL A 189 4.06 12.40 17.33
N GLY A 190 4.44 11.36 16.58
CA GLY A 190 3.85 11.03 15.29
C GLY A 190 4.65 11.64 14.15
N GLU A 191 3.98 11.90 13.04
CA GLU A 191 4.61 12.38 11.80
C GLU A 191 5.19 13.78 11.97
N SER A 192 6.31 14.03 11.31
CA SER A 192 6.86 15.37 11.11
C SER A 192 6.11 16.14 10.00
N ASP A 193 6.29 17.45 9.95
CA ASP A 193 5.77 18.26 8.83
C ASP A 193 6.41 17.85 7.49
N GLU A 194 7.67 17.39 7.55
CA GLU A 194 8.41 16.88 6.40
C GLU A 194 7.80 15.55 5.90
N ASP A 195 7.44 14.65 6.82
CA ASP A 195 6.79 13.36 6.53
C ASP A 195 5.41 13.58 5.89
N THR A 196 4.66 14.55 6.43
CA THR A 196 3.35 14.92 5.89
C THR A 196 3.49 15.45 4.47
N THR A 197 4.51 16.28 4.23
CA THR A 197 4.77 16.87 2.92
C THR A 197 5.27 15.84 1.91
N SER A 198 6.17 14.95 2.30
CA SER A 198 6.74 13.89 1.45
C SER A 198 5.66 12.89 1.03
N ILE A 199 4.86 12.41 1.99
CA ILE A 199 3.85 11.38 1.72
C ILE A 199 2.67 11.92 0.89
N ALA A 200 2.31 13.20 1.09
CA ALA A 200 1.24 13.84 0.33
C ALA A 200 1.63 13.97 -1.16
N LYS A 201 2.90 14.28 -1.44
CA LYS A 201 3.45 14.30 -2.82
C LYS A 201 3.46 12.92 -3.44
N ALA A 202 3.87 11.90 -2.69
CA ALA A 202 3.88 10.52 -3.15
C ALA A 202 2.48 9.89 -3.27
N GLN A 203 1.45 10.54 -2.68
CA GLN A 203 0.06 10.06 -2.64
C GLN A 203 -0.08 8.67 -2.02
N LEU A 204 0.51 8.49 -0.83
CA LEU A 204 0.52 7.20 -0.14
C LEU A 204 -0.06 7.27 1.27
N PRO A 205 -0.50 6.12 1.80
CA PRO A 205 -0.53 5.88 3.23
C PRO A 205 0.89 5.92 3.84
N GLY A 206 1.01 6.54 5.00
CA GLY A 206 2.23 6.59 5.80
C GLY A 206 2.02 6.01 7.20
N PHE A 207 3.09 5.47 7.78
CA PHE A 207 3.11 4.94 9.15
C PHE A 207 4.39 5.35 9.86
N VAL A 208 4.27 5.92 11.05
CA VAL A 208 5.44 6.20 11.89
C VAL A 208 5.34 5.46 13.21
N TYR A 209 6.37 4.69 13.56
CA TYR A 209 6.49 4.09 14.88
C TYR A 209 7.21 5.06 15.81
N ASP A 210 6.50 5.59 16.80
CA ASP A 210 7.06 6.56 17.73
C ASP A 210 6.72 6.20 19.19
N CYS A 211 7.50 6.74 20.12
CA CYS A 211 7.25 6.62 21.54
C CYS A 211 5.89 7.23 21.89
N ILE A 212 5.19 6.66 22.87
CA ILE A 212 4.01 7.30 23.45
C ILE A 212 4.48 8.50 24.28
N GLY A 213 4.15 9.70 23.82
CA GLY A 213 4.54 10.94 24.50
C GLY A 213 3.63 11.34 25.65
N THR A 214 4.00 12.44 26.29
CA THR A 214 3.22 13.11 27.33
C THR A 214 2.38 14.22 26.71
N LYS A 215 1.14 14.35 27.16
CA LYS A 215 0.19 15.37 26.70
C LYS A 215 0.52 16.74 27.31
N ASP A 216 0.64 17.77 26.48
CA ASP A 216 0.76 19.16 26.93
C ASP A 216 -0.61 19.77 27.31
N LEU A 217 -0.59 21.01 27.80
CA LEU A 217 -1.80 21.75 28.18
C LEU A 217 -2.75 22.04 27.00
N ASN A 218 -2.25 22.01 25.76
CA ASN A 218 -3.01 22.24 24.54
C ASN A 218 -3.53 20.94 23.90
N GLY A 219 -3.15 19.80 24.46
CA GLY A 219 -3.56 18.47 24.04
C GLY A 219 -2.67 17.78 23.02
N ASN A 220 -1.51 18.37 22.69
CA ASN A 220 -0.49 17.78 21.83
C ASN A 220 0.37 16.79 22.62
N TYR A 221 0.87 15.74 21.96
CA TYR A 221 1.75 14.76 22.59
C TYR A 221 3.20 15.02 22.18
N TYR A 222 4.11 15.00 23.17
CA TYR A 222 5.53 15.21 22.97
C TYR A 222 6.38 14.16 23.67
N THR A 223 7.52 13.86 23.06
CA THR A 223 8.65 13.18 23.69
C THR A 223 9.70 14.23 24.06
N TYR A 224 10.40 14.02 25.18
CA TYR A 224 11.33 14.97 25.77
C TYR A 224 12.69 14.33 26.00
N GLY A 225 13.74 15.16 25.90
CA GLY A 225 15.09 14.77 26.25
C GLY A 225 15.18 14.25 27.70
N GLY A 226 15.72 13.05 27.88
CA GLY A 226 15.79 12.39 29.19
C GLY A 226 14.60 11.48 29.52
N ASP A 227 13.63 11.32 28.61
CA ASP A 227 12.58 10.30 28.76
C ASP A 227 13.18 8.88 28.78
N GLU A 228 12.54 7.95 29.50
CA GLU A 228 13.00 6.56 29.53
C GLU A 228 12.89 5.87 28.16
N ILE A 229 13.86 4.99 27.87
CA ILE A 229 13.98 4.26 26.60
C ILE A 229 12.91 3.16 26.45
N ASP A 230 12.37 2.67 27.58
CA ASP A 230 11.34 1.63 27.63
C ASP A 230 9.92 2.17 27.48
N ARG A 231 9.78 3.49 27.18
CA ARG A 231 8.48 4.05 26.82
C ARG A 231 7.92 3.24 25.66
N LYS A 232 6.78 2.59 25.95
CA LYS A 232 6.00 1.87 24.95
C LYS A 232 5.84 2.76 23.73
N GLY A 233 6.19 2.25 22.56
CA GLY A 233 5.89 2.92 21.30
C GLY A 233 4.55 2.45 20.74
N LYS A 234 4.05 3.18 19.76
CA LYS A 234 2.94 2.76 18.91
C LYS A 234 3.09 3.34 17.52
N ILE A 235 2.34 2.75 16.58
CA ILE A 235 2.28 3.22 15.20
C ILE A 235 1.22 4.31 15.10
N TYR A 236 1.59 5.41 14.44
CA TYR A 236 0.72 6.52 14.09
C TYR A 236 0.53 6.49 12.57
N PRO A 237 -0.68 6.17 12.09
CA PRO A 237 -0.98 6.25 10.67
C PRO A 237 -1.18 7.70 10.24
N TYR A 238 -0.66 8.07 9.07
CA TYR A 238 -0.80 9.39 8.45
C TYR A 238 -0.96 9.25 6.94
N GLY A 239 -1.00 10.37 6.21
CA GLY A 239 -1.18 10.37 4.76
C GLY A 239 -2.57 9.93 4.30
N LEU A 240 -2.65 9.37 3.09
CA LEU A 240 -3.91 8.91 2.50
C LEU A 240 -4.41 7.62 3.15
N GLU A 241 -5.73 7.41 3.07
CA GLU A 241 -6.30 6.11 3.44
C GLU A 241 -5.89 5.00 2.47
N ARG A 242 -5.64 5.35 1.21
CA ARG A 242 -5.27 4.39 0.19
C ARG A 242 -4.55 5.12 -0.92
N ARG A 243 -3.60 4.41 -1.54
CA ARG A 243 -2.97 4.87 -2.78
C ARG A 243 -4.00 4.99 -3.93
N PRO A 244 -4.05 6.10 -4.69
CA PRO A 244 -4.90 6.21 -5.86
C PRO A 244 -4.43 5.29 -7.02
N ASN A 245 -5.34 4.96 -7.94
CA ASN A 245 -5.07 4.09 -9.09
C ASN A 245 -4.25 4.76 -10.23
N ASN A 246 -3.57 5.87 -9.96
CA ASN A 246 -2.74 6.57 -10.93
C ASN A 246 -1.31 6.01 -10.98
N GLU A 247 -0.61 6.35 -12.07
CA GLU A 247 0.81 6.04 -12.20
C GLU A 247 1.60 6.71 -11.07
N PHE A 248 2.59 5.98 -10.56
CA PHE A 248 3.41 6.45 -9.45
C PHE A 248 4.41 7.51 -9.91
N GLU A 249 4.37 8.71 -9.34
CA GLU A 249 5.42 9.71 -9.53
C GLU A 249 6.59 9.42 -8.58
N ILE A 250 7.80 9.32 -9.15
CA ILE A 250 9.00 8.83 -8.48
C ILE A 250 9.71 9.99 -7.76
N GLU A 251 9.08 10.53 -6.71
CA GLU A 251 9.72 11.50 -5.84
C GLU A 251 10.25 10.84 -4.55
N PRO A 252 11.38 11.31 -3.98
CA PRO A 252 11.89 10.77 -2.72
C PRO A 252 10.89 10.96 -1.59
N ILE A 253 10.71 9.92 -0.79
CA ILE A 253 9.90 9.94 0.44
C ILE A 253 10.87 10.04 1.62
N ASN A 254 10.64 11.01 2.51
CA ASN A 254 11.23 11.06 3.84
C ASN A 254 10.26 10.36 4.79
#